data_AF-A0A7W1E7W7-F1
#
_entry.id   AF-A0A7W1E7W7-F1
#
_cell.length_a   1.000
_cell.length_b   1.000
_cell.length_c   1.000
_cell.angle_alpha   90.00
_cell.angle_beta   90.00
_cell.angle_gamma   90.00
#
_symmetry.space_group_name_H-M   'P 1'
#
loop_
_entity.id
_entity.type
_entity.pdbx_description
1 polymer ?
#
loop_
_entity_poly.entity_id
_entity_poly.type
_entity_poly.pdbx_seq_one_letter_code
_entity_poly.pdbx_strand_id
1 'polypeptide(L)'
;AALRKEKADSLLQAASQSTKFRIVGHTADIQALTRFMKSLEQSPFIRNVQLARSELVMTEGGKEVTEFVLEAESEHPGPGIIQTVPLSLTSE
;
A
#
# COMPACT_ATOMS: atom_id res chain seq x y z
N ALA A 1 29.01 10.01 19.28
CA ALA A 1 27.88 10.79 18.73
C ALA A 1 27.77 10.61 17.20
N ALA A 2 28.85 10.80 16.44
CA ALA A 2 28.87 10.66 14.96
C ALA A 2 28.34 9.32 14.44
N LEU A 3 28.76 8.20 15.03
CA LEU A 3 28.36 6.84 14.61
C LEU A 3 26.84 6.55 14.73
N ARG A 4 26.13 7.24 15.64
CA ARG A 4 24.66 7.11 15.76
C ARG A 4 23.94 7.94 14.70
N LYS A 5 24.51 9.08 14.29
CA LYS A 5 23.94 9.97 13.29
C LYS A 5 24.00 9.34 11.90
N GLU A 6 25.16 8.78 11.52
CA GLU A 6 25.32 8.05 10.25
C GLU A 6 24.37 6.86 10.14
N LYS A 7 24.18 6.13 11.23
CA LYS A 7 23.24 5.00 11.27
C LYS A 7 21.79 5.46 11.11
N ALA A 8 21.43 6.59 11.72
CA ALA A 8 20.10 7.19 11.56
C ALA A 8 19.87 7.69 10.13
N ASP A 9 20.86 8.35 9.52
CA ASP A 9 20.77 8.84 8.15
C ASP A 9 20.65 7.68 7.14
N SER A 10 21.37 6.57 7.38
CA SER A 10 21.28 5.36 6.55
C SER A 10 19.92 4.65 6.68
N LEU A 11 19.34 4.61 7.88
CA LEU A 11 18.00 4.07 8.11
C LEU A 11 16.93 4.95 7.46
N LEU A 12 17.07 6.28 7.52
CA LEU A 12 16.20 7.23 6.83
C LEU A 12 16.30 7.04 5.32
N GLN A 13 17.51 6.90 4.76
CA GLN A 13 17.72 6.63 3.34
C GLN A 13 17.05 5.33 2.90
N ALA A 14 17.20 4.25 3.68
CA ALA A 14 16.56 2.97 3.40
C ALA A 14 15.03 3.05 3.49
N ALA A 15 14.49 3.76 4.49
CA ALA A 15 13.06 4.01 4.62
C ALA A 15 12.48 4.90 3.51
N SER A 16 13.34 5.69 2.84
CA SER A 16 12.97 6.54 1.72
C SER A 16 12.93 5.79 0.38
N GLN A 17 13.39 4.55 0.33
CA GLN A 17 13.40 3.77 -0.90
C GLN A 17 12.01 3.23 -1.24
N SER A 18 11.62 3.42 -2.50
CA SER A 18 10.44 2.80 -3.08
C SER A 18 10.49 1.28 -2.88
N THR A 19 9.45 0.73 -2.27
CA THR A 19 9.32 -0.70 -1.99
C THR A 19 8.25 -1.30 -2.87
N LYS A 20 8.58 -2.35 -3.62
CA LYS A 20 7.59 -3.13 -4.36
C LYS A 20 6.87 -4.07 -3.40
N PHE A 21 5.56 -4.15 -3.50
CA PHE A 21 4.74 -5.02 -2.67
C PHE A 21 3.64 -5.69 -3.48
N ARG A 22 3.14 -6.81 -2.92
CA ARG A 22 2.08 -7.61 -3.52
C ARG A 22 0.88 -7.65 -2.58
N ILE A 23 -0.31 -7.46 -3.13
CA ILE A 23 -1.59 -7.61 -2.43
C ILE A 23 -2.27 -8.86 -2.97
N VAL A 24 -2.63 -9.79 -2.09
CA VAL A 24 -3.50 -10.93 -2.42
C VAL A 24 -4.81 -10.71 -1.70
N GLY A 25 -5.92 -10.72 -2.44
CA GLY A 25 -7.23 -10.46 -1.86
C GLY A 25 -8.34 -11.23 -2.55
N HIS A 26 -9.49 -11.28 -1.90
CA HIS A 26 -10.71 -11.89 -2.43
C HIS A 26 -11.80 -10.84 -2.61
N THR A 27 -12.56 -10.93 -3.70
CA THR A 27 -13.74 -10.12 -3.93
C THR A 27 -14.92 -10.98 -4.39
N ALA A 28 -16.13 -10.64 -3.96
CA ALA A 28 -17.35 -11.27 -4.47
C ALA A 28 -17.87 -10.62 -5.76
N ASP A 29 -17.38 -9.42 -6.08
CA ASP A 29 -17.79 -8.62 -7.24
C ASP A 29 -16.54 -8.10 -7.94
N ILE A 30 -16.36 -8.45 -9.22
CA ILE A 30 -15.21 -8.01 -10.01
C ILE A 30 -15.18 -6.47 -10.15
N GLN A 31 -16.32 -5.80 -10.11
CA GLN A 31 -16.37 -4.34 -10.14
C GLN A 31 -15.79 -3.72 -8.86
N ALA A 32 -15.84 -4.44 -7.73
CA ALA A 32 -15.20 -4.00 -6.50
C ALA A 32 -13.67 -4.02 -6.61
N LEU A 33 -13.09 -4.95 -7.38
CA LEU A 33 -11.66 -4.94 -7.69
C LEU A 33 -11.28 -3.67 -8.46
N THR A 34 -12.02 -3.32 -9.50
CA THR A 34 -11.77 -2.09 -10.27
C THR A 34 -11.86 -0.84 -9.39
N ARG A 35 -12.84 -0.78 -8.47
CA ARG A 35 -12.93 0.34 -7.50
C ARG A 35 -11.75 0.36 -6.53
N PHE A 36 -11.33 -0.81 -6.05
CA PHE A 36 -10.18 -0.93 -5.15
C PHE A 36 -8.89 -0.48 -5.83
N MET A 37 -8.64 -0.90 -7.07
CA MET A 37 -7.50 -0.44 -7.86
C MET A 37 -7.51 1.08 -8.03
N LYS A 38 -8.65 1.69 -8.35
CA LYS A 38 -8.79 3.15 -8.42
C LYS A 38 -8.47 3.84 -7.09
N SER A 39 -8.89 3.27 -5.96
CA SER A 39 -8.54 3.82 -4.65
C SER A 39 -7.04 3.73 -4.36
N LEU A 40 -6.36 2.67 -4.81
CA LEU A 40 -4.91 2.57 -4.71
C LEU A 40 -4.21 3.60 -5.61
N GLU A 41 -4.68 3.79 -6.84
CA GLU A 41 -4.16 4.80 -7.78
C GLU A 41 -4.38 6.25 -7.32
N GLN A 42 -5.41 6.50 -6.50
CA GLN A 42 -5.66 7.81 -5.89
C GLN A 42 -4.73 8.09 -4.69
N SER A 43 -4.05 7.08 -4.16
CA SER A 43 -3.17 7.25 -3.03
C SER A 43 -1.90 8.02 -3.43
N PRO A 44 -1.52 9.07 -2.69
CA PRO A 44 -0.27 9.78 -2.96
C PRO A 44 0.98 8.99 -2.53
N PHE A 45 0.80 7.78 -1.99
CA PHE A 45 1.88 6.92 -1.50
C PHE A 45 2.08 5.65 -2.34
N ILE A 46 1.19 5.39 -3.30
CA ILE A 46 1.17 4.14 -4.05
C ILE A 46 1.16 4.47 -5.53
N ARG A 47 2.05 3.83 -6.27
CA ARG A 47 2.14 3.97 -7.72
C ARG A 47 2.27 2.62 -8.39
N ASN A 48 2.12 2.62 -9.71
CA ASN A 48 2.34 1.45 -10.56
C ASN A 48 1.51 0.23 -10.11
N VAL A 49 0.23 0.46 -9.81
CA VAL A 49 -0.72 -0.60 -9.44
C VAL A 49 -1.03 -1.42 -10.69
N GLN A 50 -0.74 -2.71 -10.65
CA GLN A 50 -0.93 -3.63 -11.77
C GLN A 50 -1.64 -4.90 -11.30
N LEU A 51 -2.58 -5.40 -12.11
CA LEU A 51 -3.22 -6.69 -11.87
C LEU A 51 -2.34 -7.81 -12.42
N ALA A 52 -1.75 -8.60 -11.53
CA ALA A 52 -0.89 -9.73 -11.89
C ALA A 52 -1.68 -11.01 -12.16
N ARG A 53 -2.76 -11.27 -11.40
CA ARG A 53 -3.60 -12.47 -11.54
C ARG A 53 -5.03 -12.20 -11.05
N SER A 54 -6.01 -12.87 -11.65
CA SER A 54 -7.40 -12.87 -11.21
C SER A 54 -8.06 -14.20 -11.57
N GLU A 55 -8.59 -14.93 -10.59
CA GLU A 55 -9.19 -16.26 -10.77
C GLU A 55 -10.38 -16.50 -9.84
N LEU A 56 -11.35 -17.31 -10.29
CA LEU A 56 -12.45 -17.77 -9.45
C LEU A 56 -11.96 -18.91 -8.54
N VAL A 57 -12.16 -18.76 -7.24
CA VAL A 57 -11.79 -19.71 -6.21
C VAL A 57 -12.96 -19.96 -5.27
N MET A 58 -13.05 -21.19 -4.77
CA MET A 58 -14.06 -21.57 -3.77
C MET A 58 -13.43 -21.44 -2.38
N THR A 59 -14.01 -20.59 -1.53
CA THR A 59 -13.59 -20.47 -0.12
C THR A 59 -13.91 -21.75 0.66
N GLU A 60 -13.27 -21.93 1.82
CA GLU A 60 -13.52 -23.08 2.70
C GLU A 60 -15.00 -23.21 3.12
N GLY A 61 -15.74 -22.10 3.14
CA GLY A 61 -17.19 -22.06 3.41
C GLY A 61 -18.08 -22.31 2.19
N GLY A 62 -17.53 -22.74 1.06
CA GLY A 62 -18.28 -23.05 -0.17
C GLY A 62 -18.73 -21.82 -0.98
N LYS A 63 -18.34 -20.61 -0.58
CA LYS A 63 -18.63 -19.39 -1.34
C LYS A 63 -17.62 -19.21 -2.46
N GLU A 64 -18.11 -19.05 -3.68
CA GLU A 64 -17.30 -18.68 -4.84
C GLU A 64 -16.95 -17.18 -4.79
N VAL A 65 -15.66 -16.89 -4.90
CA VAL A 65 -15.10 -15.52 -4.90
C VAL A 65 -14.02 -15.42 -5.96
N THR A 66 -13.70 -14.21 -6.38
CA THR A 66 -12.54 -13.96 -7.23
C THR A 66 -11.34 -13.64 -6.34
N GLU A 67 -10.31 -14.47 -6.40
CA GLU A 67 -8.98 -14.13 -5.89
C GLU A 67 -8.26 -13.26 -6.90
N PHE A 68 -7.62 -12.20 -6.42
CA PHE A 68 -6.78 -11.35 -7.24
C PHE A 68 -5.43 -11.11 -6.59
N VAL A 69 -4.43 -10.90 -7.43
CA VAL A 69 -3.08 -10.52 -7.04
C VAL A 69 -2.74 -9.20 -7.70
N LEU A 70 -2.47 -8.17 -6.90
CA LEU A 70 -1.95 -6.89 -7.37
C LEU A 70 -0.47 -6.76 -7.03
N GLU A 71 0.27 -6.10 -7.90
CA GLU A 71 1.62 -5.61 -7.63
C GLU A 71 1.60 -4.08 -7.66
N ALA A 72 2.32 -3.46 -6.73
CA ALA A 72 2.41 -2.02 -6.63
C ALA A 72 3.73 -1.60 -6.01
N GLU A 73 4.04 -0.30 -6.07
CA GLU A 73 5.24 0.27 -5.48
C GLU A 73 4.86 1.39 -4.52
N SER A 74 5.55 1.46 -3.39
CA SER A 74 5.45 2.63 -2.53
C SER A 74 6.23 3.80 -3.14
N GLU A 75 5.73 5.00 -2.90
CA GLU A 75 6.41 6.23 -3.18
C GLU A 75 6.27 7.22 -2.02
N HIS A 76 7.25 8.11 -1.91
CA HIS A 76 7.13 9.25 -1.03
C HIS A 76 6.43 10.38 -1.83
N PRO A 77 5.28 10.87 -1.37
CA PRO A 77 4.60 11.95 -2.04
C PRO A 77 5.46 13.20 -2.12
N GLY A 78 5.27 13.95 -3.20
CA GLY A 78 5.94 15.25 -3.37
C GLY A 78 5.62 16.23 -2.23
N PRO A 79 6.54 17.17 -1.93
CA PRO A 79 6.31 18.18 -0.91
C PRO A 79 5.05 19.00 -1.24
N GLY A 80 4.15 19.14 -0.25
CA GLY A 80 2.91 19.92 -0.39
C GLY A 80 1.67 19.13 -0.80
N ILE A 81 1.79 17.84 -1.14
CA ILE A 81 0.63 16.97 -1.42
C ILE A 81 -0.04 16.51 -0.12
N ILE A 82 0.72 16.45 0.98
CA ILE A 82 0.23 16.01 2.29
C ILE A 82 0.22 17.16 3.28
N GLN A 83 -0.91 17.32 3.95
CA GLN A 83 -1.03 18.13 5.15
C GLN A 83 -0.86 17.24 6.38
N THR A 84 0.18 17.51 7.18
CA THR A 84 0.37 16.85 8.47
C THR A 84 -0.26 17.70 9.57
N VAL A 85 -0.97 17.06 10.49
CA VAL A 85 -1.52 17.71 11.69
C VAL A 85 -0.78 17.17 12.92
N PRO A 86 -0.47 18.03 13.91
CA PRO A 86 0.16 17.58 15.14
C PRO A 86 -0.78 16.64 15.90
N LEU A 87 -0.28 15.45 16.26
CA LEU A 87 -1.01 14.53 17.13
C LEU A 87 -0.80 14.97 18.59
N SER A 88 -1.87 15.45 19.23
CA SER A 88 -1.88 15.69 20.67
C SER A 88 -2.30 14.41 21.38
N LEU A 89 -1.42 13.83 22.20
CA LEU A 89 -1.77 12.75 23.11
C LEU A 89 -2.53 13.36 24.30
N THR A 90 -3.84 13.57 24.16
CA THR A 90 -4.69 13.82 25.34
C THR A 90 -4.89 12.47 26.03
N SER A 91 -4.13 12.26 27.11
CA SER A 91 -4.43 11.18 28.06
C SER A 91 -5.46 11.72 29.03
N GLU A 92 -6.71 11.24 28.96
CA GLU A 92 -7.71 11.39 30.02
C GLU A 92 -8.56 10.12 30.13
#